data_AF-A0A6A3GPU4-F1
#
_entry.id   AF-A0A6A3GPU4-F1
#
_cell.length_a   1.000
_cell.length_b   1.000
_cell.length_c   1.000
_cell.angle_alpha   90.00
_cell.angle_beta   90.00
_cell.angle_gamma   90.00
#
_symmetry.space_group_name_H-M   'P 1'
#
loop_
_entity.id
_entity.type
_entity.pdbx_description
1 polymer ?
#
loop_
_entity_poly.entity_id
_entity_poly.type
_entity_poly.pdbx_seq_one_letter_code
_entity_poly.pdbx_strand_id
1 'polypeptide(L)' 'MELHNLEAAVAGAPLSEDVKATVFMDGVRTGPVRTELFRRQPNTFNEAVHIAMLEDHCVR' A
#
# COMPACT_ATOMS: atom_id res chain seq x y z
N MET A 1 4.02 -7.36 -33.99
CA MET A 1 4.24 -7.04 -32.57
C MET A 1 3.29 -5.92 -32.25
N GLU A 2 2.33 -6.17 -31.37
CA GLU A 2 1.25 -5.23 -31.08
C GLU A 2 1.72 -4.17 -30.07
N LEU A 3 1.32 -2.91 -30.26
CA LEU A 3 1.76 -1.77 -29.43
C LEU A 3 1.49 -1.96 -27.92
N HIS A 4 0.41 -2.68 -27.58
CA HIS A 4 0.07 -3.00 -26.19
C HIS A 4 1.16 -3.82 -25.47
N ASN A 5 1.89 -4.65 -26.21
CA ASN A 5 2.92 -5.53 -25.64
C ASN A 5 4.22 -4.76 -25.37
N LEU A 6 4.46 -3.67 -26.10
CA LEU A 6 5.56 -2.73 -25.86
C LEU A 6 5.25 -1.79 -24.69
N GLU A 7 3.99 -1.35 -24.57
CA GLU A 7 3.53 -0.51 -23.45
C GLU A 7 3.65 -1.27 -22.12
N ALA A 8 3.22 -2.53 -22.08
CA ALA A 8 3.37 -3.39 -20.91
C ALA A 8 4.86 -3.68 -20.58
N ALA A 9 5.73 -3.79 -21.59
CA ALA A 9 7.16 -3.99 -21.38
C ALA A 9 7.87 -2.73 -20.83
N VAL A 10 7.39 -1.53 -21.21
CA VAL A 10 7.89 -0.24 -20.71
C VAL A 10 7.37 0.07 -19.31
N ALA A 11 6.16 -0.37 -18.96
CA ALA A 11 5.55 -0.12 -17.65
C ALA A 11 6.23 -0.86 -16.49
N GLY A 12 7.11 -1.83 -16.78
CA GLY A 12 7.70 -2.70 -15.77
C GLY A 12 6.67 -3.66 -15.15
N ALA A 13 7.13 -4.76 -14.56
CA ALA A 13 6.24 -5.64 -13.82
C ALA A 13 5.61 -4.87 -12.64
N PRO A 14 4.31 -5.06 -12.35
CA PRO A 14 3.69 -4.43 -11.19
C PRO A 14 4.38 -4.88 -9.90
N LEU A 15 4.49 -3.97 -8.94
CA LEU A 15 5.06 -4.25 -7.63
C LEU A 15 4.28 -5.36 -6.91
N SER A 16 4.99 -6.20 -6.16
CA SER A 16 4.38 -7.22 -5.29
C SER A 16 3.56 -6.57 -4.18
N GLU A 17 2.56 -7.29 -3.67
CA GLU A 17 1.67 -6.78 -2.60
C GLU A 17 2.44 -6.38 -1.34
N ASP A 18 3.47 -7.14 -0.95
CA ASP A 18 4.32 -6.83 0.20
C ASP A 18 5.09 -5.52 0.02
N VAL A 19 5.63 -5.28 -1.18
CA VAL A 19 6.32 -4.02 -1.52
C VAL A 19 5.34 -2.86 -1.49
N LYS A 20 4.15 -3.03 -2.09
CA LYS A 20 3.12 -1.98 -2.09
C LYS A 20 2.65 -1.63 -0.68
N ALA A 21 2.38 -2.64 0.15
CA ALA A 21 1.98 -2.44 1.55
C ALA A 21 3.08 -1.73 2.35
N THR A 22 4.34 -2.15 2.19
CA THR A 22 5.49 -1.55 2.89
C THR A 22 5.72 -0.10 2.50
N VAL A 23 5.68 0.20 1.19
CA VAL A 23 5.83 1.58 0.68
C VAL A 23 4.69 2.47 1.19
N PHE A 24 3.46 1.95 1.24
CA PHE A 24 2.34 2.67 1.83
C PHE A 24 2.60 2.98 3.32
N MET A 25 2.97 1.97 4.11
CA MET A 25 3.26 2.11 5.55
C MET A 25 4.40 3.09 5.85
N ASP A 26 5.43 3.13 5.00
CA ASP A 26 6.53 4.09 5.13
C ASP A 26 6.08 5.53 4.84
N GLY A 27 5.18 5.70 3.87
CA GLY A 27 4.60 7.00 3.53
C GLY A 27 3.61 7.56 4.55
N VAL A 28 3.10 6.74 5.47
CA VAL A 28 2.19 7.21 6.53
C VAL A 28 2.97 8.01 7.57
N ARG A 29 2.50 9.24 7.86
CA ARG A 29 3.06 10.08 8.93
C ARG A 29 3.03 9.35 10.27
N THR A 30 4.08 9.50 11.07
CA THR A 30 4.11 8.96 12.43
C THR A 30 2.91 9.43 13.24
N GLY A 31 2.20 8.49 13.85
CA GLY A 31 0.95 8.72 14.58
C GLY A 31 0.15 7.43 14.75
N PRO A 32 -1.06 7.50 15.31
CA PRO A 32 -1.89 6.33 15.61
C PRO A 32 -2.12 5.41 14.41
N VAL A 33 -2.40 5.99 13.24
CA VAL A 33 -2.56 5.23 11.98
C VAL A 33 -1.32 4.39 11.67
N ARG A 34 -0.12 4.98 11.76
CA ARG A 34 1.14 4.25 11.53
C ARG A 34 1.37 3.18 12.60
N THR A 35 1.06 3.48 13.86
CA THR A 35 1.16 2.52 14.97
C THR A 35 0.27 1.30 14.73
N GLU A 36 -0.96 1.51 14.30
CA GLU A 36 -1.89 0.40 14.03
C GLU A 36 -1.46 -0.44 12.83
N LEU A 37 -0.94 0.19 11.78
CA LEU A 37 -0.40 -0.53 10.62
C LEU A 37 0.76 -1.47 11.04
N PHE A 38 1.67 -1.00 11.89
CA PHE A 38 2.74 -1.85 12.44
C PHE A 38 2.21 -2.93 13.38
N ARG A 39 1.13 -2.66 14.12
CA ARG A 39 0.50 -3.65 15.02
C ARG A 39 -0.17 -4.78 14.24
N ARG A 40 -0.89 -4.44 13.16
CA ARG A 40 -1.70 -5.39 12.39
C ARG A 40 -0.94 -6.09 11.27
N GLN A 41 0.16 -5.52 10.79
CA GLN A 41 1.05 -6.10 9.76
C GLN A 41 0.26 -6.60 8.54
N PRO A 42 -0.39 -5.70 7.78
CA PRO A 42 -1.19 -6.09 6.62
C PRO A 42 -0.34 -6.76 5.54
N ASN A 43 -0.89 -7.79 4.90
CA ASN A 43 -0.20 -8.56 3.86
C ASN A 43 -0.46 -8.02 2.45
N THR A 44 -1.39 -7.07 2.32
CA THR A 44 -1.76 -6.47 1.04
C THR A 44 -1.90 -4.97 1.15
N PHE A 45 -1.74 -4.28 0.02
CA PHE A 45 -1.93 -2.83 -0.03
C PHE A 45 -3.35 -2.44 0.40
N ASN A 46 -4.36 -3.19 -0.05
CA ASN A 46 -5.76 -2.87 0.24
C ASN A 46 -6.10 -3.04 1.73
N GLU A 47 -5.53 -4.04 2.39
CA GLU A 47 -5.67 -4.21 3.84
C GLU A 47 -5.02 -3.04 4.60
N ALA A 48 -3.83 -2.61 4.17
CA ALA A 48 -3.15 -1.45 4.75
C ALA A 48 -3.99 -0.16 4.60
N VAL A 49 -4.58 0.07 3.41
CA VAL A 49 -5.47 1.22 3.19
C VAL A 49 -6.72 1.13 4.09
N HIS A 50 -7.34 -0.04 4.19
CA HIS A 50 -8.54 -0.22 5.00
C HIS A 50 -8.27 0.06 6.48
N ILE A 51 -7.16 -0.46 7.03
CA ILE A 51 -6.73 -0.17 8.41
C ILE A 51 -6.50 1.33 8.59
N ALA A 52 -5.81 1.96 7.64
CA ALA A 52 -5.49 3.38 7.76
C ALA A 52 -6.75 4.27 7.78
N MET A 53 -7.75 3.93 6.98
CA MET A 53 -9.03 4.64 6.96
C MET A 53 -9.83 4.45 8.24
N LEU A 54 -9.87 3.22 8.79
CA LEU A 54 -10.55 2.93 10.04
C LEU A 54 -9.94 3.71 11.20
N GLU A 55 -8.62 3.71 11.31
CA GLU A 55 -7.92 4.42 12.38
C GLU A 55 -8.06 5.94 12.26
N ASP A 56 -7.89 6.51 11.07
CA ASP A 56 -8.05 7.97 10.88
C ASP A 56 -9.45 8.45 11.33
N HIS A 57 -10.47 7.62 11.11
CA HIS A 57 -11.82 7.90 11.59
C HIS A 57 -11.98 7.75 13.11
N CYS A 58 -11.31 6.77 13.73
CA CYS A 58 -11.34 6.57 15.18
C CYS A 58 -10.63 7.68 15.98
N VAL A 59 -9.61 8.32 15.42
CA VAL A 59 -8.80 9.34 16.13
C VAL A 59 -9.31 10.77 15.92
N ARG A 60 -10.33 10.97 15.08
CA ARG A 60 -10.88 12.29 14.76
C ARG A 60 -12.09 12.65 15.62
#